data_AF-A0AAP2YYZ2-F1
#
_entry.id   AF-A0AAP2YYZ2-F1
#
_cell.length_a   1.000
_cell.length_b   1.000
_cell.length_c   1.000
_cell.angle_alpha   90.00
_cell.angle_beta   90.00
_cell.angle_gamma   90.00
#
_symmetry.space_group_name_H-M   'P 1'
#
loop_
_entity.id
_entity.type
_entity.pdbx_description
1 polymer ?
#
loop_
_entity_poly.entity_id
_entity_poly.type
_entity_poly.pdbx_seq_one_letter_code
_entity_poly.pdbx_strand_id
1 'polypeptide(L)'
;MDDQRLLETFRLTRLVAVQWTIVSTIGLVLCASVFGAMYTLLTGASLQPITVAVSTPLEMATTIAVVAAVVGIVVLVHELIHGVCMGRYGTRAEYGVGIAYFVLPYAYARSEGANYTRNQMLVVLLAPLVVISLGGLLALVVTDSTLVLVVLAANAAGSIGDCWMAALLLQYSANVRVTELPDGRAGFGIYGDPSARTIRLESANAVATFLYGSVGTFGTIVVTLFVAVLGSLAFGSGNLVIGDPDRLWFLFQHELHPNGPGATVEVGVPLALTVSSIGGLVAVLGSSVRRRIEGS
;
A
#
# COMPACT_ATOMS: atom_id res chain seq x y z
N MET A 1 6.31 -35.84 14.49
CA MET A 1 5.72 -34.86 13.56
C MET A 1 4.18 -34.90 13.57
N ASP A 2 3.55 -35.53 14.58
CA ASP A 2 2.19 -36.10 14.43
C ASP A 2 1.07 -35.28 15.08
N ASP A 3 1.29 -33.98 15.36
CA ASP A 3 0.28 -33.17 16.07
C ASP A 3 0.16 -31.70 15.60
N GLN A 4 0.68 -31.38 14.41
CA GLN A 4 0.48 -30.05 13.83
C GLN A 4 -0.84 -30.01 13.06
N ARG A 5 -1.87 -29.41 13.67
CA ARG A 5 -3.15 -29.16 13.01
C ARG A 5 -3.07 -27.88 12.19
N LEU A 6 -3.81 -27.87 11.08
CA LEU A 6 -4.08 -26.67 10.31
C LEU A 6 -4.95 -25.72 11.16
N LEU A 7 -4.37 -24.58 11.54
CA LEU A 7 -5.03 -23.58 12.38
C LEU A 7 -5.84 -22.61 11.53
N GLU A 8 -5.25 -22.12 10.44
CA GLU A 8 -5.89 -21.16 9.55
C GLU A 8 -5.37 -21.32 8.13
N THR A 9 -6.26 -21.14 7.15
CA THR A 9 -5.90 -21.08 5.72
C THR A 9 -6.08 -19.68 5.21
N PHE A 10 -5.03 -19.11 4.65
CA PHE A 10 -5.12 -17.88 3.89
C PHE A 10 -5.29 -18.20 2.41
N ARG A 11 -6.35 -17.67 1.80
CA ARG A 11 -6.63 -17.80 0.36
C ARG A 11 -6.72 -16.42 -0.25
N LEU A 12 -6.05 -16.23 -1.38
CA LEU A 12 -6.19 -15.01 -2.16
C LEU A 12 -7.54 -15.02 -2.89
N THR A 13 -8.58 -14.48 -2.26
CA THR A 13 -9.92 -14.38 -2.86
C THR A 13 -10.06 -13.11 -3.68
N ARG A 14 -11.06 -13.07 -4.59
CA ARG A 14 -11.38 -11.88 -5.40
C ARG A 14 -11.65 -10.65 -4.55
N LEU A 15 -12.41 -10.84 -3.47
CA LEU A 15 -12.77 -9.74 -2.57
C LEU A 15 -11.53 -9.18 -1.86
N VAL A 16 -10.66 -10.04 -1.35
CA VAL A 16 -9.41 -9.64 -0.68
C VAL A 16 -8.50 -8.89 -1.66
N ALA A 17 -8.36 -9.38 -2.89
CA ALA A 17 -7.54 -8.71 -3.89
C ALA A 17 -8.08 -7.30 -4.23
N VAL A 18 -9.40 -7.15 -4.42
CA VAL A 18 -10.02 -5.83 -4.65
C VAL A 18 -9.82 -4.90 -3.46
N GLN A 19 -9.99 -5.39 -2.23
CA GLN A 19 -9.73 -4.62 -1.02
C GLN A 19 -8.28 -4.16 -0.97
N TRP A 20 -7.32 -5.05 -1.24
CA TRP A 20 -5.91 -4.71 -1.29
C TRP A 20 -5.59 -3.68 -2.37
N THR A 21 -6.17 -3.80 -3.57
CA THR A 21 -5.99 -2.79 -4.63
C THR A 21 -6.47 -1.41 -4.17
N ILE A 22 -7.66 -1.33 -3.57
CA ILE A 22 -8.22 -0.05 -3.08
C ILE A 22 -7.30 0.55 -2.00
N VAL A 23 -6.92 -0.26 -1.01
CA VAL A 23 -6.06 0.18 0.09
C VAL A 23 -4.66 0.56 -0.42
N SER A 24 -4.14 -0.12 -1.44
CA SER A 24 -2.85 0.18 -2.07
C SER A 24 -2.88 1.49 -2.85
N THR A 25 -3.96 1.78 -3.60
CA THR A 25 -4.12 3.07 -4.28
C THR A 25 -4.13 4.23 -3.30
N ILE A 26 -4.83 4.07 -2.17
CA ILE A 26 -4.84 5.04 -1.07
C ILE A 26 -3.46 5.15 -0.43
N GLY A 27 -2.86 3.99 -0.12
CA GLY A 27 -1.55 3.86 0.47
C GLY A 27 -0.45 4.51 -0.36
N LEU A 28 -0.57 4.52 -1.69
CA LEU A 28 0.38 5.16 -2.60
C LEU A 28 0.53 6.65 -2.28
N VAL A 29 -0.59 7.37 -2.18
CA VAL A 29 -0.57 8.82 -1.89
C VAL A 29 -0.05 9.09 -0.48
N LEU A 30 -0.47 8.29 0.50
CA LEU A 30 -0.02 8.41 1.88
C LEU A 30 1.48 8.14 2.01
N CYS A 31 1.99 7.09 1.38
CA CYS A 31 3.40 6.73 1.42
C CYS A 31 4.26 7.78 0.71
N ALA A 32 3.82 8.29 -0.45
CA ALA A 32 4.50 9.40 -1.12
C ALA A 32 4.60 10.63 -0.21
N SER A 33 3.51 10.95 0.51
CA SER A 33 3.49 12.07 1.46
C SER A 33 4.46 11.86 2.62
N VAL A 34 4.49 10.65 3.19
CA VAL A 34 5.41 10.29 4.29
C VAL A 34 6.86 10.37 3.83
N PHE A 35 7.22 9.78 2.68
CA PHE A 35 8.58 9.84 2.17
C PHE A 35 9.00 11.26 1.77
N GLY A 36 8.09 12.06 1.22
CA GLY A 36 8.33 13.48 0.95
C GLY A 36 8.61 14.26 2.24
N ALA A 37 7.82 14.04 3.28
CA ALA A 37 8.05 14.65 4.60
C ALA A 37 9.38 14.19 5.22
N MET A 38 9.72 12.91 5.11
CA MET A 38 11.02 12.39 5.55
C MET A 38 12.18 13.05 4.81
N TYR A 39 12.08 13.20 3.49
CA TYR A 39 13.08 13.93 2.70
C TYR A 39 13.25 15.36 3.22
N THR A 40 12.16 16.10 3.40
CA THR A 40 12.23 17.48 3.92
C THR A 40 12.82 17.56 5.31
N LEU A 41 12.52 16.60 6.19
CA LEU A 41 13.14 16.53 7.52
C LEU A 41 14.65 16.24 7.45
N LEU A 42 15.10 15.43 6.49
CA LEU A 42 16.49 15.02 6.35
C LEU A 42 17.36 16.06 5.64
N THR A 43 16.81 16.77 4.65
CA THR A 43 17.56 17.71 3.79
C THR A 43 17.28 19.18 4.08
N GLY A 44 16.16 19.49 4.74
CA GLY A 44 15.66 20.86 4.90
C GLY A 44 15.06 21.46 3.62
N ALA A 45 14.92 20.67 2.54
CA ALA A 45 14.42 21.12 1.25
C ALA A 45 13.09 20.43 0.88
N SER A 46 12.34 21.05 -0.03
CA SER A 46 11.14 20.42 -0.63
C SER A 46 11.51 19.82 -1.99
N LEU A 47 10.94 18.64 -2.30
CA LEU A 47 11.06 18.07 -3.64
C LEU A 47 10.34 18.94 -4.66
N GLN A 48 10.83 18.93 -5.90
CA GLN A 48 10.14 19.57 -7.00
C GLN A 48 8.76 18.90 -7.20
N PRO A 49 7.68 19.68 -7.39
CA PRO A 49 6.37 19.14 -7.68
C PRO A 49 6.39 18.20 -8.90
N ILE A 50 5.58 17.14 -8.87
CA ILE A 50 5.40 16.28 -10.05
C ILE A 50 4.58 17.06 -11.07
N THR A 51 5.24 17.70 -12.03
CA THR A 51 4.59 18.37 -13.15
C THR A 51 4.41 17.38 -14.29
N VAL A 52 3.16 17.11 -14.66
CA VAL A 52 2.86 16.34 -15.87
C VAL A 52 2.43 17.31 -16.96
N ALA A 53 3.38 17.74 -17.78
CA ALA A 53 3.11 18.55 -18.96
C ALA A 53 2.62 17.62 -20.08
N VAL A 54 1.30 17.55 -20.28
CA VAL A 54 0.70 16.74 -21.34
C VAL A 54 0.04 17.67 -22.34
N SER A 55 0.66 17.84 -23.49
CA SER A 55 0.17 18.66 -24.60
C SER A 55 -0.53 17.83 -25.65
N THR A 56 -0.10 16.58 -25.79
CA THR A 56 -0.54 15.70 -26.87
C THR A 56 -0.90 14.31 -26.35
N PRO A 57 -1.78 13.57 -27.05
CA PRO A 57 -2.05 12.16 -26.73
C PRO A 57 -0.79 11.28 -26.73
N LEU A 58 0.20 11.62 -27.56
CA LEU A 58 1.47 10.89 -27.63
C LEU A 58 2.34 11.12 -26.38
N GLU A 59 2.42 12.35 -25.87
CA GLU A 59 3.09 12.65 -24.60
C GLU A 59 2.39 11.99 -23.41
N MET A 60 1.06 11.94 -23.43
CA MET A 60 0.27 11.23 -22.44
C MET A 60 0.60 9.73 -22.44
N ALA A 61 0.58 9.10 -23.63
CA ALA A 61 0.88 7.69 -23.79
C ALA A 61 2.34 7.39 -23.36
N THR A 62 3.28 8.27 -23.69
CA THR A 62 4.68 8.14 -23.31
C THR A 62 4.85 8.23 -21.79
N THR A 63 4.19 9.21 -21.15
CA THR A 63 4.21 9.36 -19.68
C THR A 63 3.65 8.12 -19.00
N ILE A 64 2.49 7.63 -19.46
CA ILE A 64 1.87 6.41 -18.93
C ILE A 64 2.80 5.22 -19.10
N ALA A 65 3.43 5.07 -20.27
CA ALA A 65 4.36 3.97 -20.54
C ALA A 65 5.60 4.02 -19.64
N VAL A 66 6.17 5.21 -19.40
CA VAL A 66 7.31 5.40 -18.50
C VAL A 66 6.93 5.06 -17.06
N VAL A 67 5.81 5.59 -16.57
CA VAL A 67 5.33 5.29 -15.20
C VAL A 67 5.05 3.80 -15.04
N ALA A 68 4.37 3.17 -16.01
CA ALA A 68 4.09 1.74 -16.00
C ALA A 68 5.37 0.90 -16.04
N ALA A 69 6.37 1.30 -16.83
CA ALA A 69 7.66 0.62 -16.88
C ALA A 69 8.41 0.72 -15.55
N VAL A 70 8.43 1.91 -14.93
CA VAL A 70 9.07 2.13 -13.62
C VAL A 70 8.39 1.29 -12.55
N VAL A 71 7.05 1.33 -12.47
CA VAL A 71 6.29 0.49 -11.54
C VAL A 71 6.53 -1.00 -11.80
N GLY A 72 6.57 -1.41 -13.06
CA GLY A 72 6.89 -2.79 -13.44
C GLY A 72 8.28 -3.23 -12.95
N ILE A 73 9.29 -2.38 -13.08
CA ILE A 73 10.63 -2.65 -12.54
C ILE A 73 10.60 -2.78 -11.01
N VAL A 74 9.86 -1.90 -10.32
CA VAL A 74 9.70 -1.99 -8.86
C VAL A 74 9.09 -3.34 -8.46
N VAL A 75 8.02 -3.77 -9.14
CA VAL A 75 7.39 -5.08 -8.90
C VAL A 75 8.38 -6.21 -9.11
N LEU A 76 9.18 -6.19 -10.19
CA LEU A 76 10.18 -7.23 -10.44
C LEU A 76 11.25 -7.28 -9.34
N VAL A 77 11.78 -6.13 -8.91
CA VAL A 77 12.76 -6.05 -7.83
C VAL A 77 12.16 -6.50 -6.50
N HIS A 78 10.91 -6.13 -6.23
CA HIS A 78 10.17 -6.51 -5.04
C HIS A 78 10.04 -8.03 -4.94
N GLU A 79 9.54 -8.68 -5.99
CA GLU A 79 9.42 -10.15 -6.03
C GLU A 79 10.79 -10.84 -6.00
N LEU A 80 11.82 -10.26 -6.63
CA LEU A 80 13.17 -10.79 -6.56
C LEU A 80 13.67 -10.87 -5.11
N ILE A 81 13.46 -9.81 -4.32
CA ILE A 81 13.85 -9.76 -2.91
C ILE A 81 13.08 -10.82 -2.10
N HIS A 82 11.77 -10.96 -2.33
CA HIS A 82 10.98 -12.05 -1.74
C HIS A 82 11.62 -13.41 -2.04
N GLY A 83 11.91 -13.70 -3.30
CA GLY A 83 12.51 -14.97 -3.71
C GLY A 83 13.93 -15.19 -3.17
N VAL A 84 14.75 -14.13 -3.04
CA VAL A 84 16.07 -14.22 -2.37
C VAL A 84 15.92 -14.61 -0.90
N CYS A 85 14.97 -14.00 -0.19
CA CYS A 85 14.69 -14.35 1.20
C CYS A 85 14.10 -15.76 1.33
N MET A 86 13.20 -16.16 0.43
CA MET A 86 12.67 -17.53 0.39
C MET A 86 13.79 -18.55 0.17
N GLY A 87 14.65 -18.33 -0.83
CA GLY A 87 15.80 -19.21 -1.12
C GLY A 87 16.83 -19.27 0.01
N ARG A 88 16.89 -18.24 0.88
CA ARG A 88 17.75 -18.25 2.07
C ARG A 88 17.21 -19.14 3.20
N TYR A 89 15.90 -19.33 3.31
CA TYR A 89 15.26 -20.04 4.42
C TYR A 89 14.58 -21.36 4.03
N GLY A 90 14.30 -21.57 2.74
CA GLY A 90 13.57 -22.72 2.21
C GLY A 90 14.26 -23.34 1.00
N THR A 91 13.46 -23.84 0.06
CA THR A 91 13.91 -24.38 -1.23
C THR A 91 14.08 -23.26 -2.26
N ARG A 92 14.56 -23.60 -3.46
CA ARG A 92 14.84 -22.61 -4.52
C ARG A 92 13.54 -21.88 -4.87
N ALA A 93 13.56 -20.54 -4.89
CA ALA A 93 12.39 -19.75 -5.26
C ALA A 93 12.08 -19.91 -6.76
N GLU A 94 10.81 -20.10 -7.05
CA GLU A 94 10.22 -20.08 -8.38
C GLU A 94 9.51 -18.76 -8.59
N TYR A 95 9.75 -18.14 -9.75
CA TYR A 95 9.16 -16.86 -10.10
C TYR A 95 8.11 -17.06 -11.18
N GLY A 96 6.96 -16.44 -10.99
CA GLY A 96 5.88 -16.44 -11.97
C GLY A 96 5.40 -15.03 -12.25
N VAL A 97 4.85 -14.84 -13.45
CA VAL A 97 4.05 -13.66 -13.79
C VAL A 97 2.65 -14.15 -14.09
N GLY A 98 1.67 -13.55 -13.43
CA GLY A 98 0.26 -13.81 -13.62
C GLY A 98 -0.49 -12.55 -14.01
N ILE A 99 -1.71 -12.72 -14.52
CA ILE A 99 -2.65 -11.61 -14.68
C ILE A 99 -3.77 -11.84 -13.69
N ALA A 100 -3.85 -10.99 -12.68
CA ALA A 100 -4.99 -10.96 -11.78
C ALA A 100 -6.19 -10.39 -12.55
N TYR A 101 -7.24 -11.22 -12.63
CA TYR A 101 -8.56 -10.83 -13.12
C TYR A 101 -8.59 -10.16 -14.51
N PHE A 102 -7.69 -10.58 -15.42
CA PHE A 102 -7.60 -10.07 -16.80
C PHE A 102 -7.20 -8.59 -16.95
N VAL A 103 -6.78 -7.90 -15.88
CA VAL A 103 -6.49 -6.45 -15.94
C VAL A 103 -5.15 -6.07 -15.29
N LEU A 104 -4.73 -6.75 -14.22
CA LEU A 104 -3.54 -6.35 -13.46
C LEU A 104 -2.45 -7.43 -13.53
N PRO A 105 -1.33 -7.21 -14.24
CA PRO A 105 -0.19 -8.10 -14.14
C PRO A 105 0.35 -8.06 -12.72
N TYR A 106 0.59 -9.23 -12.14
CA TYR A 106 1.31 -9.38 -10.87
C TYR A 106 2.45 -10.37 -11.08
N ALA A 107 3.59 -10.11 -10.48
CA ALA A 107 4.63 -11.12 -10.34
C ALA A 107 4.49 -11.76 -8.95
N TYR A 108 4.97 -12.99 -8.79
CA TYR A 108 5.00 -13.65 -7.50
C TYR A 108 6.26 -14.52 -7.39
N ALA A 109 6.84 -14.56 -6.19
CA ALA A 109 7.78 -15.59 -5.79
C ALA A 109 7.06 -16.70 -4.98
N ARG A 110 7.35 -17.96 -5.31
CA ARG A 110 6.84 -19.14 -4.62
C ARG A 110 7.99 -20.09 -4.28
N SER A 111 7.81 -20.98 -3.31
CA SER A 111 8.81 -22.00 -2.96
C SER A 111 8.10 -23.32 -2.72
N GLU A 112 8.25 -24.27 -3.66
CA GLU A 112 7.63 -25.59 -3.55
C GLU A 112 8.15 -26.37 -2.35
N GLY A 113 7.24 -26.98 -1.58
CA GLY A 113 7.56 -27.82 -0.42
C GLY A 113 8.13 -27.04 0.77
N ALA A 114 8.01 -25.72 0.78
CA ALA A 114 8.63 -24.90 1.81
C ALA A 114 7.86 -24.91 3.13
N ASN A 115 8.58 -25.17 4.21
CA ASN A 115 8.08 -25.14 5.58
C ASN A 115 8.82 -24.09 6.40
N TYR A 116 8.28 -22.87 6.37
CA TYR A 116 8.85 -21.72 7.07
C TYR A 116 8.41 -21.69 8.53
N THR A 117 9.30 -21.32 9.44
CA THR A 117 8.88 -20.82 10.75
C THR A 117 8.19 -19.47 10.60
N ARG A 118 7.36 -19.10 11.58
CA ARG A 118 6.71 -17.77 11.61
C ARG A 118 7.68 -16.62 11.36
N ASN A 119 8.82 -16.61 12.03
CA ASN A 119 9.79 -15.52 11.91
C ASN A 119 10.51 -15.49 10.56
N GLN A 120 10.78 -16.65 9.95
CA GLN A 120 11.33 -16.70 8.59
C GLN A 120 10.34 -16.12 7.58
N MET A 121 9.07 -16.47 7.69
CA MET A 121 8.04 -15.90 6.83
C MET A 121 7.87 -14.39 7.05
N LEU A 122 7.97 -13.90 8.29
CA LEU A 122 7.99 -12.45 8.55
C LEU A 122 9.15 -11.73 7.86
N VAL A 123 10.35 -12.33 7.84
CA VAL A 123 11.49 -11.76 7.12
C VAL A 123 11.22 -11.74 5.62
N VAL A 124 10.70 -12.82 5.05
CA VAL A 124 10.33 -12.87 3.62
C VAL A 124 9.35 -11.75 3.30
N LEU A 125 8.21 -11.69 4.00
CA LEU A 125 7.15 -10.71 3.76
C LEU A 125 7.63 -9.25 3.87
N LEU A 126 8.45 -8.93 4.88
CA LEU A 126 8.83 -7.54 5.15
C LEU A 126 10.12 -7.11 4.44
N ALA A 127 10.88 -8.03 3.85
CA ALA A 127 12.17 -7.72 3.24
C ALA A 127 12.09 -6.70 2.11
N PRO A 128 11.18 -6.80 1.11
CA PRO A 128 11.12 -5.82 0.04
C PRO A 128 10.75 -4.43 0.55
N LEU A 129 9.79 -4.34 1.47
CA LEU A 129 9.42 -3.07 2.11
C LEU A 129 10.65 -2.42 2.74
N VAL A 130 11.41 -3.15 3.56
CA VAL A 130 12.57 -2.61 4.28
C VAL A 130 13.72 -2.27 3.32
N VAL A 131 14.12 -3.20 2.46
CA VAL A 131 15.29 -3.06 1.59
C VAL A 131 15.09 -1.93 0.57
N ILE A 132 13.95 -1.92 -0.13
CA ILE A 132 13.68 -0.89 -1.14
C ILE A 132 13.41 0.46 -0.48
N SER A 133 12.73 0.51 0.68
CA SER A 133 12.48 1.80 1.34
C SER A 133 13.75 2.44 1.88
N LEU A 134 14.64 1.67 2.50
CA LEU A 134 15.91 2.20 3.00
C LEU A 134 16.84 2.62 1.86
N GLY A 135 17.03 1.75 0.85
CA GLY A 135 17.85 2.06 -0.31
C GLY A 135 17.29 3.22 -1.14
N GLY A 136 15.98 3.24 -1.34
CA GLY A 136 15.29 4.30 -2.07
C GLY A 136 15.31 5.63 -1.32
N LEU A 137 15.17 5.65 0.01
CA LEU A 137 15.27 6.89 0.79
C LEU A 137 16.68 7.48 0.71
N LEU A 138 17.71 6.64 0.77
CA LEU A 138 19.09 7.05 0.59
C LEU A 138 19.33 7.60 -0.83
N ALA A 139 18.80 6.92 -1.86
CA ALA A 139 18.85 7.41 -3.23
C ALA A 139 18.08 8.73 -3.41
N LEU A 140 16.92 8.89 -2.73
CA LEU A 140 16.12 10.11 -2.78
C LEU A 140 16.89 11.31 -2.22
N VAL A 141 17.56 11.14 -1.09
CA VAL A 141 18.40 12.19 -0.47
C VAL A 141 19.63 12.56 -1.32
N VAL A 142 20.17 11.61 -2.08
CA VAL A 142 21.35 11.84 -2.93
C VAL A 142 20.99 12.48 -4.27
N THR A 143 19.81 12.17 -4.80
CA THR A 143 19.43 12.54 -6.18
C THR A 143 18.37 13.62 -6.26
N ASP A 144 17.68 13.92 -5.15
CA ASP A 144 16.53 14.82 -5.06
C ASP A 144 15.43 14.49 -6.10
N SER A 145 15.36 13.24 -6.55
CA SER A 145 14.55 12.84 -7.68
C SER A 145 13.14 12.45 -7.28
N THR A 146 12.15 13.19 -7.77
CA THR A 146 10.73 12.84 -7.56
C THR A 146 10.34 11.50 -8.20
N LEU A 147 11.13 10.98 -9.15
CA LEU A 147 10.94 9.62 -9.67
C LEU A 147 11.27 8.55 -8.61
N VAL A 148 12.29 8.77 -7.80
CA VAL A 148 12.64 7.88 -6.69
C VAL A 148 11.54 7.90 -5.62
N LEU A 149 10.90 9.06 -5.41
CA LEU A 149 9.72 9.15 -4.55
C LEU A 149 8.57 8.27 -5.04
N VAL A 150 8.30 8.26 -6.35
CA VAL A 150 7.28 7.38 -6.96
C VAL A 150 7.63 5.91 -6.75
N VAL A 151 8.90 5.53 -6.92
CA VAL A 151 9.40 4.17 -6.67
C VAL A 151 9.17 3.75 -5.21
N LEU A 152 9.52 4.61 -4.26
CA LEU A 152 9.33 4.38 -2.82
C LEU A 152 7.85 4.20 -2.47
N ALA A 153 7.01 5.11 -2.95
CA ALA A 153 5.58 5.07 -2.73
C ALA A 153 4.95 3.80 -3.32
N ALA A 154 5.31 3.44 -4.55
CA ALA A 154 4.81 2.25 -5.24
C ALA A 154 5.19 0.96 -4.49
N ASN A 155 6.44 0.86 -4.03
CA ASN A 155 6.88 -0.29 -3.24
C ASN A 155 6.11 -0.40 -1.91
N ALA A 156 6.01 0.70 -1.17
CA ALA A 156 5.33 0.69 0.13
C ALA A 156 3.83 0.39 0.01
N ALA A 157 3.18 0.96 -1.01
CA ALA A 157 1.80 0.65 -1.35
C ALA A 157 1.61 -0.82 -1.79
N GLY A 158 2.50 -1.33 -2.64
CA GLY A 158 2.49 -2.74 -3.06
C GLY A 158 2.70 -3.71 -1.90
N SER A 159 3.44 -3.30 -0.87
CA SER A 159 3.73 -4.11 0.32
C SER A 159 2.55 -4.20 1.31
N ILE A 160 1.39 -3.57 1.05
CA ILE A 160 0.26 -3.58 2.00
C ILE A 160 -0.26 -5.01 2.23
N GLY A 161 -0.32 -5.83 1.18
CA GLY A 161 -0.67 -7.24 1.31
C GLY A 161 0.30 -7.99 2.22
N ASP A 162 1.60 -7.74 2.08
CA ASP A 162 2.65 -8.36 2.89
C ASP A 162 2.59 -7.92 4.35
N CYS A 163 2.42 -6.62 4.60
CA CYS A 163 2.21 -6.07 5.93
C CYS A 163 0.98 -6.67 6.61
N TRP A 164 -0.12 -6.83 5.86
CA TRP A 164 -1.33 -7.49 6.35
C TRP A 164 -1.05 -8.94 6.75
N MET A 165 -0.41 -9.71 5.86
CA MET A 165 -0.04 -11.10 6.14
C MET A 165 0.93 -11.22 7.33
N ALA A 166 1.89 -10.31 7.44
CA ALA A 166 2.81 -10.24 8.58
C ALA A 166 2.07 -9.94 9.89
N ALA A 167 1.14 -8.98 9.88
CA ALA A 167 0.31 -8.66 11.04
C ALA A 167 -0.57 -9.84 11.48
N LEU A 168 -1.08 -10.64 10.54
CA LEU A 168 -1.78 -11.88 10.85
C LEU A 168 -0.84 -12.90 11.52
N LEU A 169 0.34 -13.13 10.96
CA LEU A 169 1.33 -14.08 11.52
C LEU A 169 1.79 -13.71 12.94
N LEU A 170 1.82 -12.41 13.27
CA LEU A 170 2.15 -11.93 14.61
C LEU A 170 1.11 -12.32 15.67
N GLN A 171 -0.12 -12.69 15.28
CA GLN A 171 -1.14 -13.18 16.21
C GLN A 171 -0.91 -14.63 16.67
N TYR A 172 0.01 -15.33 16.02
CA TYR A 172 0.37 -16.71 16.30
C TYR A 172 1.71 -16.80 17.02
N SER A 173 1.94 -17.86 17.80
CA SER A 173 3.20 -18.12 18.51
C SER A 173 4.37 -18.35 17.54
N ALA A 174 5.61 -18.23 18.03
CA ALA A 174 6.82 -18.41 17.20
C ALA A 174 6.98 -19.84 16.64
N ASN A 175 6.30 -20.79 17.26
CA ASN A 175 6.44 -22.21 16.98
C ASN A 175 5.52 -22.67 15.83
N VAL A 176 4.66 -21.80 15.30
CA VAL A 176 3.84 -22.14 14.14
C VAL A 176 4.68 -22.26 12.88
N ARG A 177 4.22 -23.13 11.99
CA ARG A 177 4.78 -23.36 10.66
C ARG A 177 3.86 -22.75 9.61
N VAL A 178 4.48 -22.20 8.58
CA VAL A 178 3.80 -21.65 7.40
C VAL A 178 4.23 -22.47 6.20
N THR A 179 3.26 -23.09 5.53
CA THR A 179 3.49 -23.90 4.33
C THR A 179 2.40 -23.65 3.31
N GLU A 180 2.65 -24.03 2.07
CA GLU A 180 1.69 -23.94 0.98
C GLU A 180 0.41 -24.74 1.26
N LEU A 181 -0.69 -24.34 0.63
CA LEU A 181 -1.95 -25.07 0.74
C LEU A 181 -1.85 -26.42 0.02
N PRO A 182 -2.39 -27.52 0.60
CA PRO A 182 -2.36 -28.85 -0.02
C PRO A 182 -3.08 -28.94 -1.38
N ASP A 183 -3.98 -27.98 -1.67
CA ASP A 183 -4.77 -27.94 -2.91
C ASP A 183 -4.07 -27.18 -4.05
N GLY A 184 -2.82 -26.74 -3.86
CA GLY A 184 -2.00 -26.04 -4.87
C GLY A 184 -2.51 -24.66 -5.26
N ARG A 185 -3.56 -24.14 -4.59
CA ARG A 185 -4.11 -22.81 -4.86
C ARG A 185 -3.27 -21.74 -4.19
N ALA A 186 -3.31 -20.52 -4.75
CA ALA A 186 -2.58 -19.37 -4.22
C ALA A 186 -3.03 -19.05 -2.77
N GLY A 187 -2.08 -19.17 -1.83
CA GLY A 187 -2.31 -19.02 -0.41
C GLY A 187 -1.31 -19.83 0.42
N PHE A 188 -1.49 -19.80 1.73
CA PHE A 188 -0.69 -20.59 2.68
C PHE A 188 -1.55 -21.04 3.86
N GLY A 189 -1.14 -22.14 4.48
CA GLY A 189 -1.70 -22.62 5.74
C GLY A 189 -0.76 -22.33 6.91
N ILE A 190 -1.34 -22.02 8.05
CA ILE A 190 -0.64 -21.89 9.34
C ILE A 190 -0.89 -23.16 10.14
N TYR A 191 0.17 -23.83 10.57
CA TYR A 191 0.13 -25.12 11.25
C TYR A 191 0.76 -25.01 12.62
N GLY A 192 0.13 -25.57 13.64
CA GLY A 192 0.62 -25.53 15.01
C GLY A 192 -0.37 -26.11 16.01
N ASP A 193 -0.08 -25.88 17.29
CA ASP A 193 -0.96 -26.26 18.38
C ASP A 193 -2.21 -25.34 18.43
N PRO A 194 -3.42 -25.83 18.75
CA PRO A 194 -4.62 -24.98 18.87
C PRO A 194 -4.49 -23.82 19.87
N SER A 195 -3.63 -23.94 20.89
CA SER A 195 -3.30 -22.88 21.85
C SER A 195 -2.28 -21.86 21.31
N ALA A 196 -1.74 -22.07 20.10
CA ALA A 196 -0.71 -21.22 19.52
C ALA A 196 -1.21 -19.83 19.12
N ARG A 197 -2.51 -19.54 19.15
CA ARG A 197 -3.02 -18.17 18.97
C ARG A 197 -2.78 -17.38 20.24
N THR A 198 -1.72 -16.57 20.24
CA THR A 198 -1.21 -15.90 21.44
C THR A 198 -1.96 -14.62 21.79
N ILE A 199 -2.74 -14.07 20.86
CA ILE A 199 -3.27 -12.72 20.96
C ILE A 199 -4.79 -12.71 20.72
N ARG A 200 -5.56 -12.46 21.79
CA ARG A 200 -7.01 -12.19 21.73
C ARG A 200 -7.23 -10.70 22.00
N LEU A 201 -7.06 -9.86 20.98
CA LEU A 201 -7.08 -8.40 21.14
C LEU A 201 -8.48 -7.83 20.95
N GLU A 202 -9.21 -7.61 22.05
CA GLU A 202 -10.38 -6.72 22.03
C GLU A 202 -10.00 -5.29 21.60
N SER A 203 -8.79 -4.83 21.96
CA SER A 203 -8.23 -3.53 21.54
C SER A 203 -7.82 -3.47 20.06
N ALA A 204 -7.48 -4.59 19.43
CA ALA A 204 -7.19 -4.64 17.99
C ALA A 204 -8.44 -4.39 17.17
N ASN A 205 -9.62 -4.77 17.67
CA ASN A 205 -10.86 -4.47 16.96
C ASN A 205 -11.10 -2.95 16.91
N ALA A 206 -10.81 -2.21 17.99
CA ALA A 206 -10.93 -0.76 18.00
C ALA A 206 -9.90 -0.09 17.06
N VAL A 207 -8.64 -0.52 17.13
CA VAL A 207 -7.57 -0.01 16.24
C VAL A 207 -7.85 -0.34 14.78
N ALA A 208 -8.26 -1.56 14.47
CA ALA A 208 -8.62 -1.97 13.11
C ALA A 208 -9.84 -1.20 12.59
N THR A 209 -10.85 -0.96 13.44
CA THR A 209 -12.01 -0.14 13.07
C THR A 209 -11.61 1.32 12.82
N PHE A 210 -10.71 1.87 13.64
CA PHE A 210 -10.16 3.21 13.42
C PHE A 210 -9.41 3.27 12.09
N LEU A 211 -8.47 2.36 11.84
CA LEU A 211 -7.70 2.31 10.61
C LEU A 211 -8.59 2.15 9.38
N TYR A 212 -9.60 1.27 9.45
CA TYR A 212 -10.55 1.08 8.36
C TYR A 212 -11.35 2.34 8.08
N GLY A 213 -11.86 3.02 9.12
CA GLY A 213 -12.54 4.30 8.98
C GLY A 213 -11.64 5.38 8.39
N SER A 214 -10.39 5.48 8.86
CA SER A 214 -9.43 6.45 8.36
C SER A 214 -9.03 6.24 6.90
N VAL A 215 -8.73 5.00 6.53
CA VAL A 215 -8.42 4.64 5.13
C VAL A 215 -9.64 4.90 4.24
N GLY A 216 -10.84 4.51 4.68
CA GLY A 216 -12.07 4.74 3.91
C GLY A 216 -12.36 6.23 3.68
N THR A 217 -12.18 7.07 4.70
CA THR A 217 -12.35 8.53 4.58
C THR A 217 -11.29 9.14 3.68
N PHE A 218 -10.01 8.77 3.84
CA PHE A 218 -8.94 9.25 2.97
C PHE A 218 -9.18 8.86 1.50
N GLY A 219 -9.57 7.60 1.25
CA GLY A 219 -9.90 7.13 -0.09
C GLY A 219 -11.05 7.88 -0.72
N THR A 220 -12.08 8.20 0.06
CA THR A 220 -13.19 9.05 -0.40
C THR A 220 -12.67 10.42 -0.81
N ILE A 221 -11.83 11.06 0.01
CA ILE A 221 -11.22 12.36 -0.32
C ILE A 221 -10.45 12.28 -1.63
N VAL A 222 -9.53 11.32 -1.78
CA VAL A 222 -8.72 11.16 -3.00
C VAL A 222 -9.60 10.95 -4.24
N VAL A 223 -10.60 10.07 -4.17
CA VAL A 223 -11.51 9.80 -5.30
C VAL A 223 -12.31 11.05 -5.65
N THR A 224 -12.85 11.76 -4.66
CA THR A 224 -13.60 13.00 -4.88
C THR A 224 -12.72 14.08 -5.52
N LEU A 225 -11.49 14.25 -5.04
CA LEU A 225 -10.54 15.21 -5.62
C LEU A 225 -10.19 14.84 -7.06
N PHE A 226 -9.91 13.56 -7.32
CA PHE A 226 -9.62 13.07 -8.67
C PHE A 226 -10.79 13.30 -9.64
N VAL A 227 -12.03 13.01 -9.22
CA VAL A 227 -13.23 13.29 -10.01
C VAL A 227 -13.39 14.79 -10.24
N ALA A 228 -13.11 15.63 -9.24
CA ALA A 228 -13.18 17.08 -9.37
C ALA A 228 -12.16 17.64 -10.37
N VAL A 229 -10.94 17.08 -10.41
CA VAL A 229 -9.92 17.38 -11.43
C VAL A 229 -10.42 17.01 -12.82
N LEU A 230 -10.88 15.77 -13.01
CA LEU A 230 -11.39 15.33 -14.32
C LEU A 230 -12.57 16.18 -14.78
N GLY A 231 -13.46 16.57 -13.86
CA GLY A 231 -14.55 17.51 -14.13
C GLY A 231 -14.02 18.88 -14.55
N SER A 232 -13.10 19.48 -13.80
CA SER A 232 -12.51 20.78 -14.12
C SER A 232 -11.84 20.79 -15.50
N LEU A 233 -11.15 19.69 -15.86
CA LEU A 233 -10.57 19.50 -17.19
C LEU A 233 -11.63 19.37 -18.28
N ALA A 234 -12.70 18.61 -18.04
CA ALA A 234 -13.78 18.41 -19.01
C ALA A 234 -14.59 19.69 -19.28
N PHE A 235 -14.75 20.56 -18.29
CA PHE A 235 -15.51 21.81 -18.39
C PHE A 235 -14.63 23.05 -18.67
N GLY A 236 -13.30 22.87 -18.78
CA GLY A 236 -12.38 23.96 -19.15
C GLY A 236 -12.22 25.06 -18.09
N SER A 237 -12.60 24.81 -16.83
CA SER A 237 -12.45 25.80 -15.75
C SER A 237 -11.02 25.92 -15.23
N GLY A 238 -10.21 24.87 -15.43
CA GLY A 238 -8.76 24.85 -15.33
C GLY A 238 -8.13 24.97 -13.93
N ASN A 239 -8.75 25.72 -13.02
CA ASN A 239 -8.18 25.95 -11.70
C ASN A 239 -9.18 25.50 -10.62
N LEU A 240 -8.76 24.57 -9.77
CA LEU A 240 -9.50 24.11 -8.60
C LEU A 240 -8.60 24.21 -7.36
N VAL A 241 -8.84 25.21 -6.52
CA VAL A 241 -8.20 25.36 -5.21
C VAL A 241 -9.24 25.08 -4.13
N ILE A 242 -8.97 24.10 -3.28
CA ILE A 242 -9.75 23.76 -2.09
C ILE A 242 -8.80 23.90 -0.91
N GLY A 243 -8.79 25.08 -0.29
CA GLY A 243 -7.79 25.39 0.71
C GLY A 243 -7.19 26.77 0.59
N ASP A 244 -6.35 27.12 1.55
CA ASP A 244 -5.33 28.17 1.43
C ASP A 244 -3.96 27.47 1.52
N PRO A 245 -3.14 27.48 0.45
CA PRO A 245 -1.86 26.77 0.36
C PRO A 245 -0.89 27.09 1.51
N ASP A 246 -0.99 28.29 2.09
CA ASP A 246 -0.12 28.74 3.18
C ASP A 246 -0.63 28.31 4.57
N ARG A 247 -1.73 27.55 4.64
CA ARG A 247 -2.39 27.19 5.91
C ARG A 247 -2.67 25.70 6.04
N LEU A 248 -2.83 25.26 7.30
CA LEU A 248 -3.11 23.87 7.67
C LEU A 248 -4.44 23.31 7.14
N TRP A 249 -5.33 24.17 6.63
CA TRP A 249 -6.59 23.75 6.01
C TRP A 249 -6.50 23.66 4.47
N PHE A 250 -5.29 23.76 3.91
CA PHE A 250 -5.04 23.37 2.53
C PHE A 250 -5.44 21.91 2.33
N LEU A 251 -6.24 21.61 1.32
CA LEU A 251 -6.61 20.24 0.95
C LEU A 251 -6.10 19.88 -0.43
N PHE A 252 -6.25 20.78 -1.39
CA PHE A 252 -6.01 20.47 -2.80
C PHE A 252 -5.83 21.74 -3.64
N GLN A 253 -4.89 21.72 -4.58
CA GLN A 253 -4.75 22.70 -5.65
C GLN A 253 -4.52 21.99 -6.97
N HIS A 254 -5.28 22.39 -7.96
CA HIS A 254 -5.08 22.08 -9.36
C HIS A 254 -5.04 23.40 -10.11
N GLU A 255 -3.94 23.69 -10.80
CA GLU A 255 -3.85 24.86 -11.68
C GLU A 255 -3.38 24.43 -13.07
N LEU A 256 -4.08 24.90 -14.08
CA LEU A 256 -3.62 24.82 -15.47
C LEU A 256 -2.61 25.94 -15.72
N HIS A 257 -1.48 25.60 -16.37
CA HIS A 257 -0.50 26.61 -16.75
C HIS A 257 -1.10 27.60 -17.77
N PRO A 258 -1.07 28.93 -17.50
CA PRO A 258 -1.79 29.91 -18.31
C PRO A 258 -1.28 30.05 -19.76
N ASN A 259 -0.06 29.58 -20.07
CA ASN A 259 0.57 29.72 -21.39
C ASN A 259 1.11 28.40 -21.95
N GLY A 260 0.68 27.25 -21.44
CA GLY A 260 1.23 25.98 -21.90
C GLY A 260 0.44 24.74 -21.49
N PRO A 261 0.74 23.61 -22.12
CA PRO A 261 0.16 22.32 -21.78
C PRO A 261 0.75 21.80 -20.46
N GLY A 262 -0.04 21.80 -19.40
CA GLY A 262 0.37 21.24 -18.12
C GLY A 262 -0.55 21.63 -16.99
N ALA A 263 -0.61 20.74 -15.99
CA ALA A 263 -1.32 20.99 -14.75
C ALA A 263 -0.38 20.76 -13.56
N THR A 264 -0.43 21.65 -12.58
CA THR A 264 0.15 21.39 -11.25
C THR A 264 -0.94 20.77 -10.38
N VAL A 265 -0.58 19.76 -9.61
CA VAL A 265 -1.46 19.14 -8.62
C VAL A 265 -0.73 19.11 -7.30
N GLU A 266 -1.34 19.71 -6.27
CA GLU A 266 -0.81 19.74 -4.92
C GLU A 266 -1.89 19.28 -3.95
N VAL A 267 -1.51 18.48 -2.94
CA VAL A 267 -2.42 17.91 -1.96
C VAL A 267 -1.98 18.37 -0.57
N GLY A 268 -2.90 19.01 0.15
CA GLY A 268 -2.69 19.45 1.52
C GLY A 268 -2.78 18.27 2.50
N VAL A 269 -1.62 17.63 2.69
CA VAL A 269 -1.45 16.45 3.55
C VAL A 269 -1.98 16.66 4.99
N PRO A 270 -1.75 17.80 5.68
CA PRO A 270 -2.17 17.96 7.07
C PRO A 270 -3.69 17.88 7.26
N LEU A 271 -4.48 18.54 6.40
CA LEU A 271 -5.93 18.50 6.49
C LEU A 271 -6.46 17.10 6.11
N ALA A 272 -5.91 16.50 5.05
CA ALA A 272 -6.32 15.17 4.61
C ALA A 272 -6.12 14.11 5.70
N LEU A 273 -4.98 14.13 6.39
CA LEU A 273 -4.71 13.23 7.53
C LEU A 273 -5.62 13.53 8.73
N THR A 274 -5.91 14.80 9.01
CA THR A 274 -6.80 15.20 10.11
C THR A 274 -8.21 14.69 9.88
N VAL A 275 -8.79 14.95 8.70
CA VAL A 275 -10.14 14.50 8.35
C VAL A 275 -10.22 12.97 8.33
N SER A 276 -9.18 12.30 7.85
CA SER A 276 -9.10 10.84 7.86
C SER A 276 -9.04 10.28 9.29
N SER A 277 -8.29 10.91 10.18
CA SER A 277 -8.25 10.52 11.60
C SER A 277 -9.64 10.67 12.25
N ILE A 278 -10.37 11.74 11.95
CA ILE A 278 -11.75 11.93 12.41
C ILE A 278 -12.67 10.82 11.88
N GLY A 279 -12.55 10.45 10.60
CA GLY A 279 -13.29 9.33 10.01
C GLY A 279 -13.07 8.00 10.75
N GLY A 280 -11.82 7.74 11.14
CA GLY A 280 -11.47 6.60 11.99
C GLY A 280 -12.16 6.64 13.35
N LEU A 281 -12.14 7.79 14.03
CA LEU A 281 -12.82 7.97 15.33
C LEU A 281 -14.34 7.73 15.22
N VAL A 282 -14.97 8.27 14.17
CA VAL A 282 -16.41 8.08 13.90
C VAL A 282 -16.73 6.59 13.70
N ALA A 283 -15.90 5.85 12.96
CA ALA A 283 -16.09 4.42 12.76
C ALA A 283 -16.02 3.64 14.09
N VAL A 284 -15.06 3.97 14.97
CA VAL A 284 -14.95 3.37 16.30
C VAL A 284 -16.19 3.65 17.14
N LEU A 285 -16.64 4.90 17.19
CA LEU A 285 -17.84 5.29 17.94
C LEU A 285 -19.09 4.58 17.41
N GLY A 286 -19.30 4.55 16.09
CA GLY A 286 -20.42 3.86 15.46
C GLY A 286 -20.43 2.36 15.75
N SER A 287 -19.29 1.69 15.66
CA SER A 287 -19.17 0.25 16.00
C SER A 287 -19.47 -0.03 17.48
N SER A 288 -19.18 0.92 18.37
CA SER A 288 -19.41 0.80 19.81
C SER A 288 -20.89 0.98 20.15
N VAL A 289 -21.58 1.92 19.49
CA VAL A 289 -23.03 2.11 19.61
C VAL A 289 -23.77 0.89 19.09
N ARG A 290 -23.41 0.38 17.91
CA ARG A 290 -24.04 -0.80 17.30
C ARG A 290 -23.96 -2.03 18.21
N ARG A 291 -22.79 -2.30 18.80
CA ARG A 291 -22.61 -3.41 19.74
C ARG A 291 -23.47 -3.29 21.01
N ARG A 292 -23.74 -2.07 21.48
CA ARG A 292 -24.64 -1.83 22.62
C ARG A 292 -26.11 -2.11 22.29
N ILE A 293 -26.52 -1.86 21.04
CA ILE A 293 -27.89 -2.09 20.56
C ILE A 293 -28.13 -3.57 20.24
N GLU A 294 -27.15 -4.26 19.65
CA GLU A 294 -27.27 -5.70 19.32
C GLU A 294 -27.07 -6.62 20.54
N GLY A 295 -26.47 -6.09 21.63
CA GLY A 295 -26.26 -6.80 22.89
C GLY A 295 -27.34 -6.57 23.95
N SER A 296 -28.40 -5.83 23.63
CA SER A 296 -29.58 -5.53 24.47
C SER A 296 -30.83 -6.14 23.88
#